data_AF-A0A3M2H552-F1
#
_entry.id   AF-A0A3M2H552-F1
#
_cell.length_a   1.000
_cell.length_b   1.000
_cell.length_c   1.000
_cell.angle_alpha   90.00
_cell.angle_beta   90.00
_cell.angle_gamma   90.00
#
_symmetry.space_group_name_H-M   'P 1'
#
loop_
_entity.id
_entity.type
_entity.pdbx_description
1 polymer ?
#
loop_
_entity_poly.entity_id
_entity_poly.type
_entity_poly.pdbx_seq_one_letter_code
_entity_poly.pdbx_strand_id
1 'polypeptide(L)'
;MVLSVKLKKASLVGAFFVSVAWAGLAQAFCPLQADLPQLAVKQVVDGDTLRLVDGRSVRLIGLNAPELGRQGRSDEPFAVQAQRRLQALVAANDGRVGLRPGREGKDRYGRTLAHLYDRQGRNLEAQLLAEGLGFMVAVAPNVALVSCQQAAERQARQQRLGLWRKEQVQAAGQLRSGGFALLGGRVSQVQRNRGGLWLELDGGRVLRVAPALLEQFDVHALQRLEGARVEARGWVIDRQSRGGLKSAQARWMLPLTHPAMLEVLP
;
A
#
# COMPACT_ATOMS: atom_id res chain seq x y z
N MET A 1 7.62 75.91 -31.92
CA MET A 1 6.25 75.57 -32.36
C MET A 1 6.21 74.06 -32.60
N VAL A 2 5.25 73.40 -31.96
CA VAL A 2 5.25 71.98 -31.52
C VAL A 2 5.44 70.96 -32.66
N LEU A 3 6.47 70.10 -32.56
CA LEU A 3 6.55 68.86 -33.36
C LEU A 3 5.86 67.72 -32.61
N SER A 4 4.64 67.39 -33.05
CA SER A 4 3.89 66.20 -32.64
C SER A 4 4.57 64.93 -33.15
N VAL A 5 5.17 64.16 -32.25
CA VAL A 5 5.65 62.80 -32.52
C VAL A 5 4.43 61.86 -32.55
N LYS A 6 4.09 61.35 -33.74
CA LYS A 6 3.10 60.28 -33.91
C LYS A 6 3.68 58.98 -33.36
N LEU A 7 3.25 58.55 -32.17
CA LEU A 7 3.44 57.17 -31.71
C LEU A 7 2.69 56.23 -32.65
N LYS A 8 3.43 55.43 -33.42
CA LYS A 8 2.89 54.28 -34.16
C LYS A 8 2.42 53.25 -33.12
N LYS A 9 1.13 52.91 -33.18
CA LYS A 9 0.51 51.83 -32.40
C LYS A 9 1.24 50.51 -32.71
N ALA A 10 1.90 49.92 -31.73
CA ALA A 10 2.41 48.56 -31.82
C ALA A 10 1.22 47.59 -31.81
N SER A 11 1.19 46.68 -32.78
CA SER A 11 0.15 45.66 -32.92
C SER A 11 0.21 44.66 -31.76
N LEU A 12 -0.88 44.57 -31.01
CA LEU A 12 -1.14 43.57 -29.97
C LEU A 12 -1.64 42.27 -30.61
N VAL A 13 -0.77 41.59 -31.35
CA VAL A 13 -0.99 40.20 -31.79
C VAL A 13 0.28 39.46 -31.34
N GLY A 14 0.31 38.77 -30.21
CA GLY A 14 -0.60 37.69 -29.85
C GLY A 14 0.02 36.37 -30.29
N ALA A 15 1.16 35.98 -29.69
CA ALA A 15 1.78 34.66 -29.90
C ALA A 15 2.31 34.15 -28.55
N PHE A 16 1.39 33.79 -27.66
CA PHE A 16 1.71 33.01 -26.46
C PHE A 16 1.54 31.53 -26.80
N PHE A 17 2.53 30.93 -27.47
CA PHE A 17 2.61 29.48 -27.60
C PHE A 17 3.26 28.90 -26.35
N VAL A 18 2.48 28.73 -25.29
CA VAL A 18 2.83 27.77 -24.22
C VAL A 18 1.94 26.55 -24.39
N SER A 19 2.24 25.78 -25.43
CA SER A 19 1.74 24.42 -25.58
C SER A 19 2.75 23.47 -24.94
N VAL A 20 2.72 23.36 -23.61
CA VAL A 20 3.16 22.16 -22.91
C VAL A 20 1.91 21.50 -22.36
N ALA A 21 1.15 20.89 -23.27
CA ALA A 21 0.23 19.84 -22.89
C ALA A 21 1.09 18.66 -22.44
N TRP A 22 1.51 18.66 -21.17
CA TRP A 22 1.78 17.39 -20.48
C TRP A 22 0.44 16.71 -20.29
N ALA A 23 -0.04 16.08 -21.38
CA ALA A 23 -0.97 14.98 -21.26
C ALA A 23 -0.25 13.94 -20.40
N GLY A 24 -0.56 13.94 -19.10
CA GLY A 24 -0.12 12.89 -18.21
C GLY A 24 -0.63 11.60 -18.81
N LEU A 25 0.26 10.83 -19.43
CA LEU A 25 0.00 9.43 -19.70
C LEU A 25 -0.43 8.86 -18.36
N ALA A 26 -1.70 8.49 -18.23
CA ALA A 26 -2.20 7.82 -17.05
C ALA A 26 -1.30 6.61 -16.84
N GLN A 27 -0.40 6.69 -15.87
CA GLN A 27 0.57 5.62 -15.64
C GLN A 27 -0.24 4.39 -15.21
N ALA A 28 -0.38 3.44 -16.12
CA ALA A 28 -0.97 2.15 -15.81
C ALA A 28 0.07 1.34 -15.03
N PHE A 29 0.07 1.52 -13.71
CA PHE A 29 0.88 0.71 -12.83
C PHE A 29 0.45 -0.76 -12.95
N CYS A 30 1.43 -1.66 -13.00
CA CYS A 30 1.24 -3.11 -13.11
C CYS A 30 0.39 -3.54 -14.32
N PRO A 31 0.74 -3.19 -15.58
CA PRO A 31 -0.07 -3.58 -16.72
C PRO A 31 -0.07 -5.10 -16.91
N LEU A 32 -1.19 -5.65 -17.36
CA LEU A 32 -1.28 -7.06 -17.73
C LEU A 32 -1.16 -7.24 -19.24
N GLN A 33 -0.38 -8.23 -19.65
CA GLN A 33 -0.19 -8.61 -21.06
C GLN A 33 -1.13 -9.74 -21.53
N ALA A 34 -1.96 -10.28 -20.64
CA ALA A 34 -2.79 -11.45 -20.88
C ALA A 34 -4.29 -11.10 -20.78
N ASP A 35 -5.09 -11.73 -21.63
CA ASP A 35 -6.55 -11.65 -21.56
C ASP A 35 -7.08 -12.52 -20.43
N LEU A 36 -7.67 -11.88 -19.41
CA LEU A 36 -8.33 -12.57 -18.31
C LEU A 36 -9.83 -12.69 -18.58
N PRO A 37 -10.45 -13.86 -18.31
CA PRO A 37 -11.90 -14.00 -18.31
C PRO A 37 -12.56 -12.96 -17.40
N GLN A 38 -13.54 -12.24 -17.94
CA GLN A 38 -14.23 -11.16 -17.24
C GLN A 38 -15.41 -11.69 -16.42
N LEU A 39 -15.28 -11.62 -15.10
CA LEU A 39 -16.22 -12.16 -14.12
C LEU A 39 -17.12 -11.05 -13.58
N ALA A 40 -18.42 -11.32 -13.45
CA ALA A 40 -19.40 -10.37 -12.95
C ALA A 40 -19.24 -10.15 -11.44
N VAL A 41 -19.20 -8.88 -11.04
CA VAL A 41 -19.15 -8.45 -9.63
C VAL A 41 -20.56 -8.30 -9.12
N LYS A 42 -20.87 -8.97 -8.00
CA LYS A 42 -22.13 -8.83 -7.28
C LYS A 42 -22.11 -7.59 -6.40
N GLN A 43 -21.02 -7.35 -5.67
CA GLN A 43 -20.91 -6.27 -4.70
C GLN A 43 -19.44 -5.95 -4.38
N VAL A 44 -19.13 -4.67 -4.19
CA VAL A 44 -17.89 -4.22 -3.54
C VAL A 44 -18.13 -4.11 -2.03
N VAL A 45 -17.38 -4.90 -1.24
CA VAL A 45 -17.59 -5.04 0.21
C VAL A 45 -16.92 -3.88 0.97
N ASP A 46 -15.67 -3.59 0.64
CA ASP A 46 -14.84 -2.52 1.20
C ASP A 46 -13.78 -2.14 0.15
N GLY A 47 -12.75 -1.37 0.55
CA GLY A 47 -11.72 -0.87 -0.38
C GLY A 47 -10.75 -1.92 -0.93
N ASP A 48 -10.79 -3.17 -0.45
CA ASP A 48 -9.91 -4.24 -0.93
C ASP A 48 -10.58 -5.63 -0.96
N THR A 49 -11.92 -5.68 -0.89
CA THR A 49 -12.71 -6.92 -0.96
C THR A 49 -13.93 -6.74 -1.85
N LEU A 50 -14.18 -7.71 -2.74
CA LEU A 50 -15.42 -7.79 -3.53
C LEU A 50 -16.05 -9.19 -3.48
N ARG A 51 -17.32 -9.29 -3.89
CA ARG A 51 -18.03 -10.55 -4.12
C ARG A 51 -18.39 -10.69 -5.58
N LEU A 52 -18.12 -11.85 -6.16
CA LEU A 52 -18.53 -12.22 -7.51
C LEU A 52 -19.94 -12.81 -7.50
N VAL A 53 -20.59 -12.79 -8.67
CA VAL A 53 -21.92 -13.40 -8.88
C VAL A 53 -21.90 -14.92 -8.65
N ASP A 54 -20.79 -15.58 -8.94
CA ASP A 54 -20.58 -17.01 -8.69
C ASP A 54 -20.37 -17.39 -7.20
N GLY A 55 -20.51 -16.42 -6.29
CA GLY A 55 -20.44 -16.63 -4.85
C GLY A 55 -19.04 -16.47 -4.24
N ARG A 56 -17.98 -16.36 -5.05
CA ARG A 56 -16.63 -16.13 -4.51
C ARG A 56 -16.50 -14.75 -3.86
N SER A 57 -15.98 -14.73 -2.64
CA SER A 57 -15.43 -13.51 -2.02
C SER A 57 -13.96 -13.40 -2.43
N VAL A 58 -13.53 -12.22 -2.89
CA VAL A 58 -12.18 -11.96 -3.41
C VAL A 58 -11.52 -10.89 -2.55
N ARG A 59 -10.36 -11.21 -1.96
CA ARG A 59 -9.48 -10.26 -1.27
C ARG A 59 -8.35 -9.87 -2.23
N LEU A 60 -8.22 -8.57 -2.46
CA LEU A 60 -7.24 -8.01 -3.39
C LEU A 60 -5.83 -8.21 -2.82
N ILE A 61 -4.90 -8.69 -3.65
CA ILE A 61 -3.51 -8.93 -3.25
C ILE A 61 -2.71 -7.63 -3.38
N GLY A 62 -1.93 -7.31 -2.36
CA GLY A 62 -0.99 -6.19 -2.40
C GLY A 62 -1.51 -4.89 -1.80
N LEU A 63 -2.78 -4.85 -1.40
CA LEU A 63 -3.49 -3.68 -0.91
C LEU A 63 -4.09 -3.97 0.47
N ASN A 64 -3.93 -3.01 1.38
CA ASN A 64 -4.70 -2.90 2.61
C ASN A 64 -5.44 -1.56 2.61
N ALA A 65 -6.75 -1.60 2.39
CA ALA A 65 -7.58 -0.41 2.48
C ALA A 65 -7.97 -0.11 3.94
N PRO A 66 -8.29 1.15 4.28
CA PRO A 66 -8.86 1.48 5.58
C PRO A 66 -10.19 0.75 5.80
N GLU A 67 -10.42 0.30 7.03
CA GLU A 67 -11.56 -0.54 7.38
C GLU A 67 -12.85 0.28 7.55
N LEU A 68 -13.96 -0.26 7.03
CA LEU A 68 -15.29 0.26 7.31
C LEU A 68 -15.71 -0.06 8.75
N GLY A 69 -16.37 0.89 9.39
CA GLY A 69 -16.91 0.76 10.73
C GLY A 69 -17.93 -0.36 10.82
N ARG A 70 -17.81 -1.20 11.86
CA ARG A 70 -18.78 -2.25 12.18
C ARG A 70 -19.14 -2.19 13.66
N GLN A 71 -20.35 -2.64 14.00
CA GLN A 71 -20.81 -2.77 15.39
C GLN A 71 -20.69 -1.44 16.17
N GLY A 72 -21.10 -0.32 15.56
CA GLY A 72 -21.09 1.00 16.18
C GLY A 72 -19.75 1.74 16.16
N ARG A 73 -18.69 1.17 15.57
CA ARG A 73 -17.43 1.89 15.31
C ARG A 73 -17.55 2.81 14.11
N SER A 74 -16.88 3.95 14.15
CA SER A 74 -16.72 4.84 12.99
C SER A 74 -15.83 4.22 11.92
N ASP A 75 -16.05 4.62 10.68
CA ASP A 75 -15.15 4.30 9.57
C ASP A 75 -13.74 4.83 9.82
N GLU A 76 -12.72 4.07 9.38
CA GLU A 76 -11.38 4.61 9.31
C GLU A 76 -11.30 5.72 8.23
N PRO A 77 -10.42 6.72 8.40
CA PRO A 77 -10.22 7.75 7.39
C PRO A 77 -9.96 7.13 6.01
N PHE A 78 -10.67 7.61 4.99
CA PHE A 78 -10.62 7.12 3.61
C PHE A 78 -11.27 5.76 3.31
N ALA A 79 -11.86 5.05 4.29
CA ALA A 79 -12.49 3.75 4.05
C ALA A 79 -13.64 3.82 3.03
N VAL A 80 -14.56 4.77 3.21
CA VAL A 80 -15.70 4.98 2.29
C VAL A 80 -15.23 5.43 0.91
N GLN A 81 -14.19 6.28 0.84
CA GLN A 81 -13.61 6.74 -0.41
C GLN A 81 -12.96 5.58 -1.19
N ALA A 82 -12.22 4.70 -0.51
CA ALA A 82 -11.62 3.51 -1.10
C ALA A 82 -12.68 2.56 -1.68
N GLN A 83 -13.72 2.25 -0.89
CA GLN A 83 -14.83 1.41 -1.35
C GLN A 83 -15.53 2.02 -2.58
N ARG A 84 -15.90 3.31 -2.52
CA ARG A 84 -16.56 4.00 -3.63
C ARG A 84 -15.70 4.03 -4.88
N ARG A 85 -14.38 4.20 -4.72
CA ARG A 85 -13.46 4.19 -5.85
C ARG A 85 -13.39 2.81 -6.50
N LEU A 86 -13.27 1.74 -5.71
CA LEU A 86 -13.29 0.37 -6.23
C LEU A 86 -14.61 0.08 -6.94
N GLN A 87 -15.74 0.53 -6.39
CA GLN A 87 -17.05 0.43 -7.05
C GLN A 87 -17.10 1.19 -8.37
N ALA A 88 -16.55 2.40 -8.44
CA ALA A 88 -16.48 3.18 -9.67
C ALA A 88 -15.60 2.51 -10.74
N LEU A 89 -14.46 1.91 -10.34
CA LEU A 89 -13.60 1.13 -11.24
C LEU A 89 -14.31 -0.08 -11.82
N VAL A 90 -15.04 -0.82 -10.98
CA VAL A 90 -15.86 -1.96 -11.41
C VAL A 90 -17.00 -1.51 -12.34
N ALA A 91 -17.69 -0.42 -12.02
CA ALA A 91 -18.77 0.12 -12.84
C ALA A 91 -18.26 0.60 -14.21
N ALA A 92 -17.09 1.24 -14.26
CA ALA A 92 -16.44 1.65 -15.50
C ALA A 92 -15.98 0.45 -16.38
N ASN A 93 -15.96 -0.76 -15.83
CA ASN A 93 -15.69 -2.01 -16.54
C ASN A 93 -16.95 -2.88 -16.69
N ASP A 94 -18.12 -2.25 -16.87
CA ASP A 94 -19.43 -2.90 -17.04
C ASP A 94 -19.81 -3.87 -15.91
N GLY A 95 -19.42 -3.56 -14.68
CA GLY A 95 -19.70 -4.42 -13.52
C GLY A 95 -18.90 -5.71 -13.51
N ARG A 96 -17.78 -5.78 -14.24
CA ARG A 96 -16.93 -6.98 -14.35
C ARG A 96 -15.48 -6.71 -13.96
N VAL A 97 -14.72 -7.76 -13.68
CA VAL A 97 -13.27 -7.73 -13.49
C VAL A 97 -12.61 -8.99 -14.03
N GLY A 98 -11.37 -8.87 -14.50
CA GLY A 98 -10.44 -9.98 -14.70
C GLY A 98 -9.77 -10.35 -13.38
N LEU A 99 -9.64 -11.64 -13.09
CA LEU A 99 -8.96 -12.16 -11.90
C LEU A 99 -7.65 -12.85 -12.29
N ARG A 100 -6.53 -12.37 -11.74
CA ARG A 100 -5.24 -13.09 -11.77
C ARG A 100 -4.96 -13.67 -10.39
N PRO A 101 -5.18 -14.97 -10.15
CA PRO A 101 -4.94 -15.59 -8.85
C PRO A 101 -3.49 -15.44 -8.38
N GLY A 102 -3.30 -15.36 -7.07
CA GLY A 102 -1.99 -15.48 -6.44
C GLY A 102 -1.44 -16.90 -6.51
N ARG A 103 -0.17 -17.07 -6.08
CA ARG A 103 0.44 -18.39 -5.85
C ARG A 103 -0.33 -19.18 -4.79
N GLU A 104 -0.72 -18.50 -3.72
CA GLU A 104 -1.69 -19.01 -2.75
C GLU A 104 -3.07 -18.49 -3.16
N GLY A 105 -3.99 -19.40 -3.49
CA GLY A 105 -5.27 -19.04 -4.09
C GLY A 105 -6.37 -18.65 -3.09
N LYS A 106 -6.22 -18.99 -1.81
CA LYS A 106 -7.21 -18.70 -0.76
C LYS A 106 -6.55 -18.30 0.55
N ASP A 107 -7.19 -17.41 1.29
CA ASP A 107 -6.79 -17.12 2.66
C ASP A 107 -7.46 -18.06 3.69
N ARG A 108 -7.09 -17.89 4.96
CA ARG A 108 -7.65 -18.67 6.10
C ARG A 108 -9.17 -18.51 6.30
N TYR A 109 -9.80 -17.52 5.68
CA TYR A 109 -11.24 -17.27 5.75
C TYR A 109 -11.97 -17.80 4.49
N GLY A 110 -11.25 -18.48 3.59
CA GLY A 110 -11.77 -19.04 2.35
C GLY A 110 -11.95 -18.02 1.21
N ARG A 111 -11.54 -16.76 1.41
CA ARG A 111 -11.59 -15.73 0.36
C ARG A 111 -10.55 -16.06 -0.70
N THR A 112 -10.93 -15.87 -1.97
CA THR A 112 -10.01 -16.01 -3.11
C THR A 112 -9.02 -14.86 -3.08
N LEU A 113 -7.73 -15.17 -3.20
CA LEU A 113 -6.66 -14.17 -3.31
C LEU A 113 -6.32 -13.97 -4.78
N ALA A 114 -6.59 -12.76 -5.29
CA ALA A 114 -6.32 -12.43 -6.68
C ALA A 114 -5.97 -10.95 -6.85
N HIS A 115 -5.26 -10.66 -7.93
CA HIS A 115 -5.13 -9.31 -8.47
C HIS A 115 -6.25 -9.03 -9.45
N LEU A 116 -6.79 -7.82 -9.43
CA LEU A 116 -7.90 -7.42 -10.30
C LEU A 116 -7.44 -6.54 -11.45
N TYR A 117 -8.04 -6.78 -12.61
CA TYR A 117 -7.77 -6.06 -13.85
C TYR A 117 -9.06 -5.68 -14.56
N ASP A 118 -9.07 -4.54 -15.23
CA ASP A 118 -10.14 -4.21 -16.19
C ASP A 118 -9.84 -4.81 -17.57
N ARG A 119 -10.75 -4.60 -18.53
CA ARG A 119 -10.60 -5.07 -19.92
C ARG A 119 -9.44 -4.42 -20.67
N GLN A 120 -8.91 -3.29 -20.18
CA GLN A 120 -7.75 -2.62 -20.76
C GLN A 120 -6.44 -3.10 -20.14
N GLY A 121 -6.47 -4.10 -19.25
CA GLY A 121 -5.29 -4.63 -18.59
C GLY A 121 -4.72 -3.72 -17.50
N ARG A 122 -5.50 -2.74 -17.01
CA ARG A 122 -5.08 -1.86 -15.90
C ARG A 122 -5.38 -2.53 -14.56
N ASN A 123 -4.42 -2.54 -13.66
CA ASN A 123 -4.58 -3.12 -12.33
C ASN A 123 -5.40 -2.21 -11.40
N LEU A 124 -6.40 -2.75 -10.70
CA LEU A 124 -7.29 -1.95 -9.84
C LEU A 124 -6.60 -1.59 -8.51
N GLU A 125 -5.83 -2.52 -7.92
CA GLU A 125 -5.07 -2.25 -6.68
C GLU A 125 -4.10 -1.10 -6.87
N ALA A 126 -3.35 -1.11 -7.97
CA ALA A 126 -2.37 -0.08 -8.25
C ALA A 126 -3.02 1.29 -8.52
N GLN A 127 -4.23 1.33 -9.10
CA GLN A 127 -5.01 2.58 -9.21
C GLN A 127 -5.41 3.11 -7.83
N LEU A 128 -5.90 2.25 -6.92
CA LEU A 128 -6.24 2.64 -5.55
C LEU A 128 -5.02 3.13 -4.77
N LEU A 129 -3.88 2.46 -4.92
CA LEU A 129 -2.61 2.88 -4.31
C LEU A 129 -2.11 4.22 -4.84
N ALA A 130 -2.17 4.43 -6.16
CA ALA A 130 -1.76 5.68 -6.81
C ALA A 130 -2.63 6.89 -6.41
N GLU A 131 -3.87 6.64 -5.97
CA GLU A 131 -4.79 7.65 -5.46
C GLU A 131 -4.70 7.84 -3.94
N GLY A 132 -3.86 7.06 -3.25
CA GLY A 132 -3.67 7.13 -1.80
C GLY A 132 -4.84 6.55 -1.00
N LEU A 133 -5.56 5.58 -1.56
CA LEU A 133 -6.77 4.96 -0.96
C LEU A 133 -6.49 3.63 -0.26
N GLY A 134 -5.23 3.32 -0.03
CA GLY A 134 -4.79 2.20 0.80
C GLY A 134 -3.29 2.16 0.94
N PHE A 135 -2.82 1.15 1.67
CA PHE A 135 -1.41 0.89 1.91
C PHE A 135 -0.95 -0.32 1.10
N MET A 136 0.23 -0.24 0.50
CA MET A 136 0.88 -1.37 -0.14
C MET A 136 1.34 -2.34 0.94
N VAL A 137 0.95 -3.61 0.79
CA VAL A 137 1.33 -4.72 1.67
C VAL A 137 1.84 -5.90 0.86
N ALA A 138 2.90 -6.56 1.33
CA ALA A 138 3.51 -7.69 0.64
C ALA A 138 3.49 -8.92 1.55
N VAL A 139 2.66 -9.91 1.22
CA VAL A 139 2.51 -11.16 1.98
C VAL A 139 2.94 -12.33 1.10
N ALA A 140 4.10 -12.93 1.42
CA ALA A 140 4.58 -14.11 0.71
C ALA A 140 3.58 -15.29 0.84
N PRO A 141 3.36 -16.08 -0.23
CA PRO A 141 4.06 -16.08 -1.52
C PRO A 141 3.43 -15.16 -2.60
N ASN A 142 2.40 -14.38 -2.26
CA ASN A 142 1.64 -13.54 -3.19
C ASN A 142 2.27 -12.16 -3.38
N VAL A 143 3.46 -12.12 -4.00
CA VAL A 143 4.31 -10.92 -4.10
C VAL A 143 4.65 -10.50 -5.53
N ALA A 144 3.97 -11.06 -6.53
CA ALA A 144 4.31 -10.88 -7.95
C ALA A 144 4.26 -9.41 -8.44
N LEU A 145 3.41 -8.57 -7.84
CA LEU A 145 3.22 -7.17 -8.25
C LEU A 145 3.81 -6.14 -7.28
N VAL A 146 4.57 -6.58 -6.27
CA VAL A 146 5.04 -5.69 -5.18
C VAL A 146 5.80 -4.47 -5.71
N SER A 147 6.70 -4.65 -6.69
CA SER A 147 7.51 -3.54 -7.21
C SER A 147 6.66 -2.42 -7.84
N CYS A 148 5.69 -2.77 -8.69
CA CYS A 148 4.84 -1.79 -9.36
C CYS A 148 3.74 -1.22 -8.44
N GLN A 149 3.22 -2.01 -7.49
CA GLN A 149 2.31 -1.53 -6.45
C GLN A 149 3.00 -0.55 -5.50
N GLN A 150 4.25 -0.82 -5.12
CA GLN A 150 5.06 0.10 -4.32
C GLN A 150 5.34 1.40 -5.09
N ALA A 151 5.57 1.33 -6.41
CA ALA A 151 5.72 2.53 -7.24
C ALA A 151 4.43 3.38 -7.25
N ALA A 152 3.27 2.75 -7.36
CA ALA A 152 1.98 3.43 -7.29
C ALA A 152 1.79 4.14 -5.94
N GLU A 153 2.03 3.46 -4.82
CA GLU A 153 1.92 4.08 -3.49
C GLU A 153 2.93 5.21 -3.29
N ARG A 154 4.19 5.05 -3.75
CA ARG A 154 5.21 6.11 -3.70
C ARG A 154 4.75 7.37 -4.41
N GLN A 155 4.07 7.24 -5.56
CA GLN A 155 3.48 8.39 -6.25
C GLN A 155 2.48 9.11 -5.35
N ALA A 156 1.54 8.38 -4.74
CA ALA A 156 0.54 8.96 -3.86
C ALA A 156 1.17 9.64 -2.64
N ARG A 157 2.24 9.05 -2.08
CA ARG A 157 2.99 9.64 -0.96
C ARG A 157 3.69 10.93 -1.35
N GLN A 158 4.38 10.95 -2.50
CA GLN A 158 5.05 12.15 -3.02
C GLN A 158 4.06 13.29 -3.32
N GLN A 159 2.91 12.95 -3.88
CA GLN A 159 1.86 13.91 -4.24
C GLN A 159 0.91 14.24 -3.07
N ARG A 160 1.13 13.66 -1.87
CA ARG A 160 0.28 13.83 -0.68
C ARG A 160 -1.21 13.58 -0.96
N LEU A 161 -1.50 12.48 -1.64
CA LEU A 161 -2.87 12.08 -2.00
C LEU A 161 -3.50 11.19 -0.92
N GLY A 162 -4.83 11.27 -0.79
CA GLY A 162 -5.60 10.42 0.10
C GLY A 162 -5.06 10.36 1.53
N LEU A 163 -4.76 9.15 2.00
CA LEU A 163 -4.15 8.86 3.30
C LEU A 163 -2.86 9.68 3.53
N TRP A 164 -2.06 9.91 2.50
CA TRP A 164 -0.77 10.59 2.57
C TRP A 164 -0.87 12.12 2.73
N ARG A 165 -2.08 12.68 2.86
CA ARG A 165 -2.28 14.08 3.27
C ARG A 165 -1.86 14.35 4.71
N LYS A 166 -1.78 13.30 5.53
CA LYS A 166 -1.34 13.35 6.92
C LYS A 166 -0.20 12.36 7.13
N GLU A 167 0.59 12.60 8.18
CA GLU A 167 1.59 11.64 8.62
C GLU A 167 0.91 10.32 9.03
N GLN A 168 1.35 9.23 8.42
CA GLN A 168 0.84 7.88 8.67
C GLN A 168 1.82 7.05 9.50
N VAL A 169 3.10 7.41 9.49
CA VAL A 169 4.15 6.70 10.21
C VAL A 169 4.09 7.06 11.68
N GLN A 170 3.78 6.07 12.51
CA GLN A 170 3.77 6.21 13.96
C GLN A 170 5.17 5.95 14.51
N ALA A 171 5.62 6.77 15.46
CA ALA A 171 6.85 6.44 16.18
C ALA A 171 6.66 5.12 16.93
N ALA A 172 7.62 4.20 16.83
CA ALA A 172 7.58 2.90 17.48
C ALA A 172 7.22 3.05 18.97
N GLY A 173 7.85 4.03 19.66
CA GLY A 173 7.58 4.47 21.03
C GLY A 173 6.11 4.73 21.41
N GLN A 174 5.28 5.14 20.45
CA GLN A 174 3.90 5.61 20.67
C GLN A 174 2.83 4.53 20.45
N LEU A 175 3.17 3.39 19.85
CA LEU A 175 2.21 2.32 19.56
C LEU A 175 1.53 1.75 20.81
N ARG A 176 0.19 1.84 20.93
CA ARG A 176 -0.55 1.35 22.12
C ARG A 176 -1.43 0.13 21.86
N SER A 177 -1.66 -0.22 20.60
CA SER A 177 -2.54 -1.32 20.19
C SER A 177 -1.94 -2.14 19.06
N GLY A 178 -2.45 -3.35 18.88
CA GLY A 178 -2.16 -4.17 17.70
C GLY A 178 -2.95 -3.69 16.48
N GLY A 179 -2.80 -4.39 15.36
CA GLY A 179 -3.42 -4.05 14.09
C GLY A 179 -2.41 -3.58 13.05
N PHE A 180 -2.92 -3.13 11.90
CA PHE A 180 -2.06 -2.61 10.84
C PHE A 180 -1.40 -1.29 11.27
N ALA A 181 -0.09 -1.14 11.05
CA ALA A 181 0.63 0.08 11.34
C ALA A 181 1.82 0.29 10.38
N LEU A 182 2.16 1.56 10.17
CA LEU A 182 3.47 2.00 9.68
C LEU A 182 4.25 2.48 10.90
N LEU A 183 5.38 1.85 11.20
CA LEU A 183 6.21 2.13 12.35
C LEU A 183 7.54 2.71 11.92
N GLY A 184 7.85 3.91 12.42
CA GLY A 184 9.16 4.54 12.29
C GLY A 184 9.96 4.40 13.58
N GLY A 185 11.24 4.07 13.50
CA GLY A 185 12.12 3.97 14.67
C GLY A 185 13.58 3.78 14.31
N ARG A 186 14.45 3.85 15.31
CA ARG A 186 15.86 3.47 15.20
C ARG A 186 16.03 2.03 15.66
N VAL A 187 16.74 1.22 14.89
CA VAL A 187 17.09 -0.15 15.30
C VAL A 187 18.11 -0.06 16.44
N SER A 188 17.74 -0.52 17.63
CA SER A 188 18.61 -0.54 18.80
C SER A 188 19.47 -1.79 18.88
N GLN A 189 18.97 -2.91 18.36
CA GLN A 189 19.67 -4.19 18.39
C GLN A 189 19.15 -5.12 17.30
N VAL A 190 20.04 -5.96 16.75
CA VAL A 190 19.65 -7.06 15.86
C VAL A 190 20.08 -8.41 16.44
N GLN A 191 19.14 -9.34 16.57
CA GLN A 191 19.39 -10.67 17.12
C GLN A 191 18.91 -11.76 16.16
N ARG A 192 19.73 -12.79 15.93
CA ARG A 192 19.34 -14.00 15.19
C ARG A 192 19.32 -15.19 16.14
N ASN A 193 18.21 -15.93 16.13
CA ASN A 193 18.06 -17.17 16.91
C ASN A 193 17.12 -18.16 16.18
N ARG A 194 16.76 -19.27 16.83
CA ARG A 194 15.83 -20.28 16.27
C ARG A 194 14.46 -19.70 15.91
N GLY A 195 14.05 -18.60 16.55
CA GLY A 195 12.82 -17.88 16.26
C GLY A 195 12.87 -16.97 15.03
N GLY A 196 14.03 -16.83 14.39
CA GLY A 196 14.24 -15.99 13.21
C GLY A 196 15.21 -14.84 13.45
N LEU A 197 15.06 -13.78 12.67
CA LEU A 197 15.78 -12.52 12.85
C LEU A 197 14.87 -11.50 13.54
N TRP A 198 15.39 -10.84 14.56
CA TRP A 198 14.68 -9.88 15.40
C TRP A 198 15.41 -8.55 15.34
N LEU A 199 14.69 -7.48 15.01
CA LEU A 199 15.23 -6.12 14.99
C LEU A 199 14.46 -5.33 16.05
N GLU A 200 15.10 -5.06 17.18
CA GLU A 200 14.52 -4.22 18.22
C GLU A 200 14.58 -2.75 17.79
N LEU A 201 13.46 -2.06 17.97
CA LEU A 201 13.34 -0.63 17.72
C LEU A 201 13.38 0.13 19.03
N ASP A 202 13.85 1.37 18.96
CA ASP A 202 13.70 2.35 20.02
C ASP A 202 12.23 2.44 20.49
N GLY A 203 12.06 2.46 21.81
CA GLY A 203 10.74 2.32 22.42
C GLY A 203 10.27 0.88 22.64
N GLY A 204 11.08 -0.16 22.41
CA GLY A 204 10.73 -1.53 22.86
C GLY A 204 9.66 -2.22 22.01
N ARG A 205 9.64 -1.93 20.71
CA ARG A 205 8.88 -2.66 19.68
C ARG A 205 9.88 -3.52 18.91
N VAL A 206 9.43 -4.62 18.34
CA VAL A 206 10.35 -5.52 17.63
C VAL A 206 9.79 -5.92 16.28
N LEU A 207 10.64 -5.87 15.27
CA LEU A 207 10.36 -6.44 13.95
C LEU A 207 10.89 -7.88 13.92
N ARG A 208 10.16 -8.77 13.25
CA ARG A 208 10.57 -10.18 13.16
C ARG A 208 10.49 -10.70 11.74
N VAL A 209 11.60 -11.25 11.24
CA VAL A 209 11.61 -12.12 10.05
C VAL A 209 11.54 -13.56 10.54
N ALA A 210 10.48 -14.29 10.17
CA ALA A 210 10.33 -15.69 10.55
C ALA A 210 11.37 -16.58 9.84
N PRO A 211 11.78 -17.73 10.42
CA PRO A 211 12.80 -18.60 9.82
C PRO A 211 12.49 -18.99 8.37
N ALA A 212 11.23 -19.35 8.08
CA ALA A 212 10.77 -19.74 6.75
C ALA A 212 10.79 -18.61 5.71
N LEU A 213 10.99 -17.35 6.13
CA LEU A 213 11.07 -16.20 5.24
C LEU A 213 12.49 -15.67 5.08
N LEU A 214 13.46 -16.15 5.86
CA LEU A 214 14.83 -15.60 5.88
C LEU A 214 15.49 -15.61 4.49
N GLU A 215 15.22 -16.63 3.67
CA GLU A 215 15.78 -16.74 2.32
C GLU A 215 15.31 -15.63 1.37
N GLN A 216 14.21 -14.94 1.69
CA GLN A 216 13.72 -13.81 0.90
C GLN A 216 14.41 -12.49 1.26
N PHE A 217 15.14 -12.43 2.37
CA PHE A 217 15.78 -11.20 2.86
C PHE A 217 17.30 -11.29 2.71
N ASP A 218 17.93 -10.15 2.44
CA ASP A 218 19.37 -10.01 2.64
C ASP A 218 19.66 -9.94 4.15
N VAL A 219 19.86 -11.11 4.76
CA VAL A 219 20.12 -11.23 6.20
C VAL A 219 21.40 -10.49 6.60
N HIS A 220 22.42 -10.44 5.75
CA HIS A 220 23.67 -9.74 6.03
C HIS A 220 23.47 -8.23 6.07
N ALA A 221 22.64 -7.67 5.17
CA ALA A 221 22.24 -6.27 5.25
C ALA A 221 21.43 -6.00 6.52
N LEU A 222 20.43 -6.83 6.84
CA LEU A 222 19.60 -6.64 8.02
C LEU A 222 20.39 -6.71 9.34
N GLN A 223 21.39 -7.57 9.44
CA GLN A 223 22.26 -7.68 10.61
C GLN A 223 23.11 -6.44 10.86
N ARG A 224 23.30 -5.58 9.85
CA ARG A 224 24.07 -4.32 9.95
C ARG A 224 23.19 -3.09 10.19
N LEU A 225 21.90 -3.28 10.46
CA LEU A 225 20.98 -2.17 10.67
C LEU A 225 21.03 -1.57 12.08
N GLU A 226 21.86 -2.07 13.00
CA GLU A 226 22.01 -1.43 14.31
C GLU A 226 22.38 0.06 14.16
N GLY A 227 21.61 0.91 14.83
CA GLY A 227 21.72 2.36 14.71
C GLY A 227 21.01 2.96 13.50
N ALA A 228 20.57 2.20 12.51
CA ALA A 228 19.85 2.73 11.34
C ALA A 228 18.42 3.18 11.70
N ARG A 229 17.91 4.19 10.98
CA ARG A 229 16.49 4.57 11.02
C ARG A 229 15.74 3.73 9.99
N VAL A 230 14.57 3.22 10.37
CA VAL A 230 13.75 2.39 9.50
C VAL A 230 12.28 2.79 9.56
N GLU A 231 11.57 2.56 8.46
CA GLU A 231 10.11 2.50 8.39
C GLU A 231 9.71 1.05 8.10
N ALA A 232 8.88 0.45 8.95
CA ALA A 232 8.34 -0.88 8.77
C ALA A 232 6.83 -0.84 8.70
N ARG A 233 6.21 -1.77 7.97
CA ARG A 233 4.74 -1.83 7.85
C ARG A 233 4.22 -3.25 7.99
N GLY A 234 3.02 -3.41 8.52
CA GLY A 234 2.39 -4.71 8.69
C GLY A 234 1.47 -4.77 9.91
N TRP A 235 1.09 -5.98 10.30
CA TRP A 235 0.15 -6.23 11.40
C TRP A 235 0.87 -6.50 12.71
N VAL A 236 0.83 -5.53 13.61
CA VAL A 236 1.37 -5.62 14.96
C VAL A 236 0.54 -6.59 15.80
N ILE A 237 1.23 -7.49 16.50
CA ILE A 237 0.66 -8.49 17.39
C ILE A 237 1.03 -8.15 18.84
N ASP A 238 0.04 -8.27 19.73
CA ASP A 238 0.26 -8.27 21.18
C ASP A 238 0.76 -9.64 21.66
N ARG A 239 2.05 -9.77 21.95
CA ARG A 239 2.63 -11.03 22.45
C ARG A 239 2.24 -11.32 23.89
N GLN A 240 1.87 -10.32 24.70
CA GLN A 240 1.45 -10.54 26.08
C GLN A 240 0.12 -11.31 26.14
N SER A 241 -0.80 -11.02 25.21
CA SER A 241 -2.09 -11.72 25.08
C SER A 241 -1.98 -13.23 24.89
N ARG A 242 -0.82 -13.73 24.41
CA ARG A 242 -0.57 -15.16 24.15
C ARG A 242 0.10 -15.89 25.31
N GLY A 243 0.41 -15.20 26.41
CA GLY A 243 1.13 -15.75 27.57
C GLY A 243 2.63 -15.98 27.32
N GLY A 244 3.39 -16.14 28.41
CA GLY A 244 4.81 -16.55 28.36
C GLY A 244 5.84 -15.48 27.93
N LEU A 245 5.44 -14.21 27.86
CA LEU A 245 6.36 -13.10 27.57
C LEU A 245 7.24 -12.80 28.79
N LYS A 246 8.57 -12.91 28.65
CA LYS A 246 9.52 -12.51 29.69
C LYS A 246 9.58 -10.97 29.79
N SER A 247 9.83 -10.42 30.97
CA SER A 247 9.85 -8.96 31.23
C SER A 247 10.78 -8.17 30.31
N ALA A 248 11.89 -8.78 29.87
CA ALA A 248 12.85 -8.16 28.96
C ALA A 248 12.44 -8.21 27.48
N GLN A 249 11.36 -8.90 27.11
CA GLN A 249 10.95 -9.05 25.70
C GLN A 249 9.92 -7.99 25.30
N ALA A 250 10.10 -7.41 24.11
CA ALA A 250 9.13 -6.51 23.51
C ALA A 250 7.74 -7.15 23.39
N ARG A 251 6.72 -6.48 23.97
CA ARG A 251 5.30 -6.88 23.92
C ARG A 251 4.74 -6.81 22.50
N TRP A 252 5.02 -5.72 21.81
CA TRP A 252 4.49 -5.43 20.48
C TRP A 252 5.48 -5.90 19.42
N MET A 253 5.04 -6.82 18.56
CA MET A 253 5.86 -7.37 17.49
C MET A 253 5.17 -7.19 16.14
N LEU A 254 5.92 -6.69 15.15
CA LEU A 254 5.50 -6.60 13.76
C LEU A 254 6.26 -7.67 12.95
N PRO A 255 5.58 -8.71 12.40
CA PRO A 255 6.21 -9.68 11.52
C PRO A 255 6.44 -9.07 10.13
N LEU A 256 7.67 -9.17 9.62
CA LEU A 256 8.02 -8.79 8.25
C LEU A 256 7.77 -9.99 7.32
N THR A 257 6.81 -9.84 6.42
CA THR A 257 6.34 -10.89 5.50
C THR A 257 7.03 -10.89 4.14
N HIS A 258 7.79 -9.82 3.83
CA HIS A 258 8.54 -9.63 2.59
C HIS A 258 9.51 -8.44 2.77
N PRO A 259 10.66 -8.35 2.06
CA PRO A 259 11.60 -7.21 2.16
C PRO A 259 10.97 -5.85 1.94
N ALA A 260 10.01 -5.75 1.02
CA ALA A 260 9.29 -4.48 0.74
C ALA A 260 8.47 -3.93 1.93
N MET A 261 8.34 -4.69 3.02
CA MET A 261 7.68 -4.26 4.26
C MET A 261 8.63 -3.52 5.22
N LEU A 262 9.90 -3.35 4.86
CA LEU A 262 10.92 -2.62 5.61
C LEU A 262 11.69 -1.69 4.66
N GLU A 263 11.76 -0.42 5.02
CA GLU A 263 12.55 0.60 4.33
C GLU A 263 13.60 1.16 5.30
N VAL A 264 14.85 1.25 4.84
CA VAL A 264 15.93 1.92 5.56
C VAL A 264 15.90 3.38 5.15
N LEU A 265 15.76 4.27 6.13
CA LEU A 265 15.70 5.71 5.92
C LEU A 265 17.12 6.30 5.87
N PRO A 266 17.34 7.39 5.11
CA PRO A 266 18.61 8.08 5.05
C PRO A 266 19.05 8.69 6.40
#